data_AF-A0A813V6R6-F1
#
_entry.id   AF-A0A813V6R6-F1
#
_cell.length_a   1.000
_cell.length_b   1.000
_cell.length_c   1.000
_cell.angle_alpha   90.00
_cell.angle_beta   90.00
_cell.angle_gamma   90.00
#
_symmetry.space_group_name_H-M   'P 1'
#
loop_
_entity.id
_entity.type
_entity.pdbx_description
1 polymer ?
#
loop_
_entity_poly.entity_id
_entity_poly.type
_entity_poly.pdbx_seq_one_letter_code
_entity_poly.pdbx_strand_id
1 'polypeptide(L)'
;MNEFTRAEQQRKLGVLLWPEWHYGVLLLYGCELAINHLRLSENINLGLAHKLLDQLTTSKDPYDLENNNRLHLHCWHTDEEFSKFAFKAGKYNRIHPRKFIHDTSASGYAMRMALESRLMSYIDLKEARMNVKNSSRL
;
A
#
# COMPACT_ATOMS: atom_id res chain seq x y z
N MET A 1 -23.27 0.75 5.54
CA MET A 1 -22.77 -0.40 6.30
C MET A 1 -22.31 0.17 7.63
N ASN A 2 -23.03 -0.08 8.73
CA ASN A 2 -22.60 0.38 10.04
C ASN A 2 -21.83 -0.77 10.68
N GLU A 3 -20.51 -0.72 10.52
CA GLU A 3 -19.56 -1.72 11.02
C GLU A 3 -19.63 -1.89 12.55
N PHE A 4 -20.25 -0.93 13.24
CA PHE A 4 -20.47 -0.95 14.69
C PHE A 4 -21.95 -0.77 15.04
N THR A 5 -22.41 -1.56 16.00
CA THR A 5 -23.69 -1.41 16.69
C THR A 5 -23.76 -0.09 17.45
N ARG A 6 -24.99 0.36 17.75
CA ARG A 6 -25.23 1.60 18.51
C ARG A 6 -24.59 1.58 19.91
N ALA A 7 -24.47 0.41 20.52
CA ALA A 7 -23.85 0.23 21.83
C ALA A 7 -22.32 0.40 21.77
N GLU A 8 -21.68 -0.10 20.71
CA GLU A 8 -20.24 0.09 20.44
C GLU A 8 -19.92 1.57 20.18
N GLN A 9 -20.72 2.24 19.35
CA GLN A 9 -20.56 3.67 19.06
C GLN A 9 -20.70 4.55 20.31
N GLN A 10 -21.54 4.15 21.27
CA GLN A 10 -21.73 4.83 22.55
C GLN A 10 -20.66 4.50 23.60
N ARG A 11 -19.62 3.73 23.24
CA ARG A 11 -18.52 3.33 24.13
C ARG A 11 -18.97 2.55 25.38
N LYS A 12 -20.15 1.91 25.32
CA LYS A 12 -20.75 1.19 26.46
C LYS A 12 -20.23 -0.24 26.64
N LEU A 13 -19.47 -0.74 25.67
CA LEU A 13 -19.04 -2.14 25.62
C LEU A 13 -17.54 -2.34 25.84
N GLY A 14 -16.77 -1.29 26.14
CA GLY A 14 -15.30 -1.35 26.20
C GLY A 14 -14.75 -2.46 27.10
N VAL A 15 -15.30 -2.65 28.30
CA VAL A 15 -14.89 -3.73 29.23
C VAL A 15 -15.34 -5.12 28.73
N LEU A 16 -16.49 -5.21 28.06
CA LEU A 16 -17.01 -6.47 27.53
C LEU A 16 -16.27 -6.94 26.28
N LEU A 17 -15.72 -6.00 25.50
CA LEU A 17 -14.89 -6.26 24.32
C LEU A 17 -13.39 -6.35 24.65
N TRP A 18 -13.03 -6.27 25.94
CA TRP A 18 -11.66 -6.46 26.42
C TRP A 18 -11.02 -7.84 26.13
N PRO A 19 -11.73 -8.93 25.82
CA PRO A 19 -11.08 -10.11 25.28
C PRO A 19 -10.86 -10.05 23.76
N GLU A 20 -11.43 -9.08 23.02
CA GLU A 20 -11.45 -9.05 21.54
C GLU A 20 -10.73 -7.85 20.91
N TRP A 21 -10.35 -6.83 21.70
CA TRP A 21 -9.55 -5.68 21.21
C TRP A 21 -8.23 -6.08 20.55
N HIS A 22 -7.70 -7.25 20.91
CA HIS A 22 -6.44 -7.77 20.42
C HIS A 22 -6.50 -8.18 18.94
N TYR A 23 -7.68 -8.31 18.30
CA TYR A 23 -7.76 -8.71 16.88
C TYR A 23 -7.06 -7.74 15.93
N GLY A 24 -7.21 -6.43 16.16
CA GLY A 24 -6.47 -5.41 15.38
C GLY A 24 -4.96 -5.47 15.63
N VAL A 25 -4.55 -5.85 16.84
CA VAL A 25 -3.15 -6.02 17.24
C VAL A 25 -2.55 -7.29 16.65
N LEU A 26 -3.32 -8.39 16.63
CA LEU A 26 -2.96 -9.65 15.99
C LEU A 26 -2.80 -9.51 14.48
N LEU A 27 -3.59 -8.64 13.83
CA LEU A 27 -3.39 -8.33 12.41
C LEU A 27 -1.99 -7.73 12.17
N LEU A 28 -1.57 -6.77 13.01
CA LEU A 28 -0.27 -6.13 12.91
C LEU A 28 0.88 -7.13 13.20
N TYR A 29 0.76 -7.94 14.25
CA TYR A 29 1.72 -9.01 14.55
C TYR A 29 1.76 -10.12 13.48
N GLY A 30 0.61 -10.45 12.88
CA GLY A 30 0.51 -11.42 11.81
C GLY A 30 1.25 -10.95 10.55
N CYS A 31 1.17 -9.65 10.23
CA CYS A 31 1.96 -9.05 9.16
C CYS A 31 3.47 -9.13 9.46
N GLU A 32 3.88 -8.86 10.70
CA GLU A 32 5.28 -8.97 11.14
C GLU A 32 5.84 -10.39 10.93
N LEU A 33 5.10 -11.41 11.38
CA LEU A 33 5.48 -12.81 11.20
C LEU A 33 5.52 -13.22 9.72
N ALA A 34 4.52 -12.80 8.93
CA ALA A 34 4.46 -13.12 7.51
C ALA A 34 5.65 -12.52 6.72
N ILE A 35 6.05 -11.29 7.03
CA ILE A 35 7.17 -10.62 6.37
C ILE A 35 8.49 -11.34 6.68
N ASN A 36 8.72 -11.71 7.94
CA ASN A 36 9.91 -12.45 8.34
C ASN A 36 9.93 -13.87 7.76
N HIS A 37 8.76 -14.51 7.62
CA HIS A 37 8.66 -15.85 7.03
C HIS A 37 8.93 -15.87 5.51
N LEU A 38 8.49 -14.83 4.78
CA LEU A 38 8.67 -14.73 3.32
C LEU A 38 10.09 -14.31 2.92
N ARG A 39 10.86 -13.70 3.82
CA ARG A 39 12.27 -13.34 3.62
C ARG A 39 13.18 -14.39 4.26
N LEU A 40 13.29 -15.54 3.57
CA LEU A 40 14.02 -16.73 4.03
C LEU A 40 15.53 -16.53 4.33
N SER A 41 16.14 -15.39 3.99
CA SER A 41 17.60 -15.20 4.10
C SER A 41 18.08 -13.98 4.88
N GLU A 42 17.22 -13.03 5.25
CA GLU A 42 17.66 -11.83 5.99
C GLU A 42 16.54 -11.36 6.93
N ASN A 43 16.79 -11.42 8.24
CA ASN A 43 15.91 -10.84 9.23
C ASN A 43 15.73 -9.35 8.91
N ILE A 44 14.54 -8.96 8.43
CA ILE A 44 14.24 -7.55 8.24
C ILE A 44 14.31 -6.91 9.62
N ASN A 45 15.20 -5.93 9.79
CA ASN A 45 15.24 -5.15 11.01
C ASN A 45 13.93 -4.35 11.11
N LEU A 46 13.01 -4.82 11.96
CA LEU A 46 11.69 -4.23 12.14
C LEU A 46 11.75 -2.79 12.67
N GLY A 47 12.84 -2.41 13.35
CA GLY A 47 13.10 -1.02 13.73
C GLY A 47 13.27 -0.09 12.52
N LEU A 48 13.69 -0.62 11.37
CA LEU A 48 13.77 0.10 10.10
C LEU A 48 12.59 -0.21 9.17
N ALA A 49 11.74 -1.18 9.52
CA ALA A 49 10.61 -1.59 8.69
C ALA A 49 9.59 -0.46 8.47
N HIS A 50 9.47 0.51 9.37
CA HIS A 50 8.63 1.70 9.12
C HIS A 50 9.06 2.49 7.88
N LYS A 51 10.37 2.56 7.59
CA LYS A 51 10.91 3.22 6.39
C LYS A 51 10.70 2.39 5.12
N LEU A 52 10.60 1.06 5.28
CA LEU A 52 10.41 0.11 4.20
C LEU A 52 8.92 -0.11 3.87
N LEU A 53 8.05 -0.10 4.87
CA LEU A 53 6.67 -0.59 4.77
C LEU A 53 5.61 0.50 4.93
N ASP A 54 5.95 1.69 5.38
CA ASP A 54 4.96 2.74 5.68
C ASP A 54 5.38 4.10 5.13
N GLN A 55 5.82 4.13 3.87
CA GLN A 55 6.15 5.39 3.21
C GLN A 55 4.87 6.08 2.74
N LEU A 56 4.62 7.29 3.23
CA LEU A 56 3.47 8.09 2.83
C LEU A 56 3.54 8.45 1.33
N THR A 57 2.43 8.31 0.62
CA THR A 57 2.32 8.78 -0.78
C THR A 57 2.33 10.30 -0.90
N THR A 58 2.29 11.03 0.22
CA THR A 58 2.46 12.49 0.29
C THR A 58 3.89 12.90 0.64
N SER A 59 4.80 11.94 0.79
CA SER A 59 6.19 12.27 1.05
C SER A 59 6.90 12.68 -0.23
N LYS A 60 7.69 13.75 -0.11
CA LYS A 60 8.62 14.21 -1.14
C LYS A 60 9.95 13.44 -1.12
N ASP A 61 10.12 12.52 -0.18
CA ASP A 61 11.29 11.68 -0.13
C ASP A 61 11.41 10.86 -1.42
N PRO A 62 12.62 10.73 -2.00
CA PRO A 62 12.84 9.92 -3.18
C PRO A 62 12.40 8.47 -2.95
N TYR A 63 11.57 7.95 -3.85
CA TYR A 63 11.22 6.54 -3.94
C TYR A 63 12.27 5.84 -4.80
N ASP A 64 13.25 5.25 -4.12
CA ASP A 64 14.39 4.59 -4.75
C ASP A 64 14.04 3.14 -5.10
N LEU A 65 13.62 2.97 -6.36
CA LEU A 65 13.31 1.68 -6.96
C LEU A 65 14.56 0.79 -7.14
N GLU A 66 15.73 1.39 -7.37
CA GLU A 66 16.95 0.67 -7.72
C GLU A 66 17.53 -0.05 -6.49
N ASN A 67 17.48 0.59 -5.32
CA ASN A 67 17.95 -0.02 -4.08
C ASN A 67 16.84 -0.75 -3.30
N ASN A 68 15.64 -0.89 -3.88
CA ASN A 68 14.50 -1.63 -3.31
C ASN A 68 14.21 -1.25 -1.84
N ASN A 69 14.40 0.03 -1.50
CA ASN A 69 14.43 0.48 -0.10
C ASN A 69 13.05 0.77 0.49
N ARG A 70 11.98 0.56 -0.28
CA ARG A 70 10.58 0.84 0.07
C ARG A 70 9.66 -0.18 -0.63
N LEU A 71 9.10 -1.11 0.14
CA LEU A 71 8.24 -2.20 -0.32
C LEU A 71 6.76 -1.83 -0.33
N HIS A 72 6.32 -0.88 0.50
CA HIS A 72 4.91 -0.53 0.63
C HIS A 72 4.70 0.98 0.78
N LEU A 73 3.70 1.47 0.06
CA LEU A 73 3.26 2.86 0.03
C LEU A 73 1.92 2.99 0.76
N HIS A 74 1.83 3.94 1.67
CA HIS A 74 0.62 4.25 2.42
C HIS A 74 -0.03 5.54 1.90
N CYS A 75 -1.22 5.40 1.31
CA CYS A 75 -2.06 6.53 0.91
C CYS A 75 -3.09 6.87 2.00
N TRP A 76 -2.81 7.94 2.76
CA TRP A 76 -3.75 8.54 3.71
C TRP A 76 -4.93 9.22 3.02
N HIS A 77 -5.97 9.54 3.80
CA HIS A 77 -7.11 10.33 3.34
C HIS A 77 -6.71 11.79 3.14
N THR A 78 -6.15 12.09 1.97
CA THR A 78 -5.69 13.43 1.59
C THR A 78 -6.15 13.78 0.19
N ASP A 79 -6.21 15.08 -0.09
CA ASP A 79 -6.40 15.64 -1.42
C ASP A 79 -5.06 16.08 -2.07
N GLU A 80 -3.94 15.93 -1.36
CA GLU A 80 -2.62 16.33 -1.83
C GLU A 80 -1.91 15.22 -2.61
N GLU A 81 -1.14 15.65 -3.61
CA GLU A 81 -0.27 14.87 -4.52
C GLU A 81 -0.95 13.66 -5.20
N PHE A 82 -1.03 12.50 -4.52
CA PHE A 82 -1.79 11.32 -4.93
C PHE A 82 -2.90 10.99 -3.93
N SER A 83 -4.14 11.25 -4.34
CA SER A 83 -5.36 10.87 -3.60
C SER A 83 -6.07 9.65 -4.21
N LYS A 84 -6.25 8.59 -3.42
CA LYS A 84 -7.05 7.41 -3.82
C LYS A 84 -8.53 7.73 -4.08
N PHE A 85 -9.08 8.74 -3.40
CA PHE A 85 -10.45 9.19 -3.63
C PHE A 85 -10.58 9.92 -4.96
N ALA A 86 -9.65 10.82 -5.27
CA ALA A 86 -9.61 11.50 -6.55
C ALA A 86 -9.38 10.51 -7.72
N PHE A 87 -8.55 9.48 -7.51
CA PHE A 87 -8.38 8.39 -8.47
C PHE A 87 -9.70 7.65 -8.71
N LYS A 88 -10.37 7.21 -7.64
CA LYS A 88 -11.67 6.53 -7.71
C LYS A 88 -12.75 7.39 -8.36
N ALA A 89 -12.74 8.70 -8.11
CA ALA A 89 -13.66 9.68 -8.69
C ALA A 89 -13.31 10.04 -10.16
N GLY A 90 -12.25 9.47 -10.73
CA GLY A 90 -11.85 9.73 -12.11
C GLY A 90 -11.25 11.12 -12.35
N LYS A 91 -10.82 11.84 -11.30
CA LYS A 91 -10.25 13.19 -11.46
C LYS A 91 -8.94 13.18 -12.27
N TYR A 92 -8.26 12.04 -12.36
CA TYR A 92 -7.02 11.89 -13.13
C TYR A 92 -7.22 11.34 -14.55
N ASN A 93 -8.46 11.19 -15.04
CA ASN A 93 -8.77 10.56 -16.34
C ASN A 93 -8.07 11.21 -17.55
N ARG A 94 -7.71 12.50 -17.44
CA ARG A 94 -7.08 13.28 -18.50
C ARG A 94 -5.56 13.40 -18.35
N ILE A 95 -4.97 12.72 -17.37
CA ILE A 95 -3.54 12.79 -17.09
C ILE A 95 -2.87 11.54 -17.64
N HIS A 96 -1.86 11.72 -18.48
CA HIS A 96 -1.10 10.61 -19.06
C HIS A 96 0.06 10.19 -18.12
N PRO A 97 0.29 8.88 -17.89
CA PRO A 97 1.30 8.41 -16.94
C PRO A 97 2.73 8.91 -17.23
N ARG A 98 3.08 9.09 -18.51
CA ARG A 98 4.38 9.68 -18.94
C ARG A 98 4.71 11.03 -18.29
N LYS A 99 3.72 11.79 -17.81
CA LYS A 99 3.95 13.04 -17.07
C LYS A 99 4.84 12.84 -15.83
N PHE A 100 4.84 11.64 -15.25
CA PHE A 100 5.53 11.30 -14.00
C PHE A 100 6.75 10.40 -14.21
N ILE A 101 7.23 10.20 -15.45
CA ILE A 101 8.34 9.27 -15.73
C ILE A 101 9.67 9.70 -15.09
N HIS A 102 9.86 11.01 -14.89
CA HIS A 102 11.04 11.59 -14.25
C HIS A 102 10.78 12.00 -12.79
N ASP A 103 9.56 11.76 -12.28
CA ASP A 103 9.21 12.08 -10.91
C ASP A 103 9.66 10.93 -10.00
N THR A 104 10.68 11.20 -9.20
CA THR A 104 11.25 10.22 -8.27
C THR A 104 10.56 10.23 -6.91
N SER A 105 9.53 11.05 -6.69
CA SER A 105 8.79 11.07 -5.43
C SER A 105 7.89 9.83 -5.26
N ALA A 106 7.57 9.50 -4.01
CA ALA A 106 6.61 8.44 -3.70
C ALA A 106 5.23 8.70 -4.34
N SER A 107 4.80 9.96 -4.37
CA SER A 107 3.58 10.39 -5.05
C SER A 107 3.65 10.19 -6.56
N GLY A 108 4.72 10.66 -7.20
CA GLY A 108 4.93 10.52 -8.64
C GLY A 108 4.89 9.06 -9.08
N TYR A 109 5.56 8.19 -8.32
CA TYR A 109 5.51 6.76 -8.52
C TYR A 109 4.09 6.18 -8.35
N ALA A 110 3.40 6.50 -7.25
CA ALA A 110 2.03 6.03 -7.01
C ALA A 110 1.06 6.48 -8.10
N MET A 111 1.16 7.74 -8.53
CA MET A 111 0.37 8.32 -9.61
C MET A 111 0.64 7.61 -10.93
N ARG A 112 1.91 7.37 -11.28
CA ARG A 112 2.29 6.65 -12.50
C ARG A 112 1.68 5.25 -12.50
N MET A 113 1.85 4.48 -11.42
CA MET A 113 1.31 3.12 -11.30
C MET A 113 -0.22 3.10 -11.43
N ALA A 114 -0.90 4.03 -10.77
CA ALA A 114 -2.36 4.14 -10.84
C ALA A 114 -2.82 4.46 -12.27
N LEU A 115 -2.14 5.36 -12.99
CA LEU A 115 -2.48 5.70 -14.37
C LEU A 115 -2.15 4.57 -15.35
N GLU A 116 -1.00 3.90 -15.21
CA GLU A 116 -0.60 2.77 -16.05
C GLU A 116 -1.56 1.58 -15.90
N SER A 117 -1.94 1.25 -14.66
CA SER A 117 -2.88 0.15 -14.41
C SER A 117 -4.23 0.32 -15.10
N ARG A 118 -4.64 1.56 -15.40
CA ARG A 118 -5.87 1.86 -16.14
C ARG A 118 -5.76 1.70 -17.64
N LEU A 119 -4.55 1.80 -18.18
CA LEU A 119 -4.28 1.55 -19.59
C LEU A 119 -4.20 0.05 -19.88
N MET A 120 -4.04 -0.77 -18.84
CA MET A 120 -3.99 -2.22 -18.94
C MET A 120 -5.39 -2.82 -18.80
N SER A 121 -5.75 -3.72 -19.71
CA SER A 121 -6.90 -4.59 -19.51
C SER A 121 -6.62 -5.63 -18.42
N TYR A 122 -7.67 -6.29 -17.94
CA TYR A 122 -7.52 -7.42 -17.03
C TYR A 122 -6.63 -8.54 -17.61
N ILE A 123 -6.70 -8.74 -18.93
CA ILE A 123 -5.90 -9.75 -19.64
C ILE A 123 -4.42 -9.35 -19.58
N ASP A 124 -4.11 -8.10 -19.91
CA ASP A 124 -2.74 -7.57 -19.89
C ASP A 124 -2.10 -7.70 -18.49
N LEU A 125 -2.87 -7.41 -17.43
CA LEU A 125 -2.42 -7.56 -16.04
C LEU A 125 -2.17 -9.03 -15.68
N LYS A 126 -3.02 -9.95 -16.14
CA LYS A 126 -2.87 -11.38 -15.88
C LYS A 126 -1.64 -11.94 -16.60
N GLU A 127 -1.42 -11.56 -17.85
CA GLU A 127 -0.26 -11.97 -18.65
C GLU A 127 1.04 -11.42 -18.07
N ALA A 128 1.10 -10.13 -17.73
CA ALA A 128 2.26 -9.52 -17.08
C ALA A 128 2.65 -10.28 -15.79
N ARG A 129 1.66 -10.65 -14.96
CA ARG A 129 1.89 -11.42 -13.74
C ARG A 129 2.44 -12.83 -14.00
N MET A 130 2.00 -13.48 -15.06
CA MET A 130 2.50 -14.82 -15.44
C MET A 130 3.93 -14.75 -15.96
N ASN A 131 4.24 -13.75 -16.78
CA ASN A 131 5.58 -13.55 -17.35
C ASN A 131 6.62 -13.29 -16.25
N VAL A 132 6.30 -12.43 -15.27
CA VAL A 132 7.21 -12.17 -14.13
C VAL A 132 7.50 -13.44 -13.33
N LYS A 133 6.50 -14.28 -13.05
CA LYS A 133 6.68 -15.56 -12.34
C LYS A 133 7.55 -16.57 -13.09
N ASN A 134 7.53 -16.54 -14.42
CA ASN A 134 8.34 -17.42 -15.25
C ASN A 134 9.79 -16.91 -15.35
N SER A 135 10.00 -15.60 -15.38
CA SER A 135 11.33 -14.97 -15.43
C SER A 135 12.12 -15.04 -14.11
N SER A 136 11.43 -15.22 -12.98
CA SER A 136 12.02 -15.30 -11.63
C SER A 136 12.31 -16.74 -11.17
N ARG A 137 12.19 -17.72 -12.07
CA ARG A 137 12.47 -19.16 -11.83
C ARG A 137 13.76 -19.66 -12.53
N LEU A 138 14.57 -18.75 -13.08
CA LEU A 138 15.93 -19.00 -13.56
C LEU A 138 16.92 -18.45 -12.55
#